data_AF-A0A3M1HK58-F1
#
_entry.id   AF-A0A3M1HK58-F1
#
_cell.length_a   1.000
_cell.length_b   1.000
_cell.length_c   1.000
_cell.angle_alpha   90.00
_cell.angle_beta   90.00
_cell.angle_gamma   90.00
#
_symmetry.space_group_name_H-M   'P 1'
#
loop_
_entity.id
_entity.type
_entity.pdbx_description
1 polymer ?
#
loop_
_entity_poly.entity_id
_entity_poly.type
_entity_poly.pdbx_seq_one_letter_code
_entity_poly.pdbx_strand_id
1 'polypeptide(L)'
;MRAAFLERALGNDFRIAPLPGDASFRRYFRVHRGEETFVLMDAPPGLEDLDQFLRTQRWLERVGVRVPRVFFADEAAGLALIEDFGDRSWAAALAQGHDPEPLFADAWAQLV
;
A
#
# COMPACT_ATOMS: atom_id res chain seq x y z
N MET A 1 -4.65 -18.64 2.21
CA MET A 1 -5.17 -17.37 2.76
C MET A 1 -4.93 -16.21 1.79
N ARG A 2 -3.69 -15.78 1.52
CA ARG A 2 -3.40 -14.68 0.56
C ARG A 2 -3.83 -14.96 -0.88
N ALA A 3 -3.55 -16.15 -1.42
CA ALA A 3 -3.92 -16.52 -2.80
C ALA A 3 -5.44 -16.44 -3.01
N ALA A 4 -6.23 -17.10 -2.15
CA ALA A 4 -7.69 -17.05 -2.22
C ALA A 4 -8.28 -15.63 -2.07
N PHE A 5 -7.65 -14.77 -1.24
CA PHE A 5 -8.03 -13.36 -1.15
C PHE A 5 -7.77 -12.63 -2.48
N LEU A 6 -6.60 -12.83 -3.10
CA LEU A 6 -6.26 -12.21 -4.38
C LEU A 6 -7.10 -12.75 -5.53
N GLU A 7 -7.44 -14.04 -5.52
CA GLU A 7 -8.37 -14.64 -6.50
C GLU A 7 -9.74 -13.96 -6.45
N ARG A 8 -10.25 -13.68 -5.24
CA ARG A 8 -11.50 -12.93 -5.07
C ARG A 8 -11.38 -11.47 -5.49
N ALA A 9 -10.22 -10.84 -5.26
CA ALA A 9 -10.01 -9.42 -5.52
C ALA A 9 -9.72 -9.12 -7.00
N LEU A 10 -8.96 -9.99 -7.67
CA LEU A 10 -8.34 -9.74 -8.98
C LEU A 10 -8.66 -10.83 -10.02
N GLY A 11 -9.26 -11.95 -9.62
CA GLY A 11 -9.36 -13.14 -10.46
C GLY A 11 -8.04 -13.90 -10.51
N ASN A 12 -7.78 -14.59 -11.62
CA ASN A 12 -6.57 -15.39 -11.80
C ASN A 12 -5.42 -14.57 -12.42
N ASP A 13 -4.28 -15.23 -12.64
CA ASP A 13 -3.10 -14.68 -13.36
C ASP A 13 -2.43 -13.48 -12.69
N PHE A 14 -2.22 -13.58 -11.38
CA PHE A 14 -1.39 -12.64 -10.63
C PHE A 14 -0.08 -13.29 -10.16
N ARG A 15 0.95 -12.46 -9.99
CA ARG A 15 2.22 -12.85 -9.36
C ARG A 15 2.49 -11.99 -8.15
N ILE A 16 3.00 -12.60 -7.08
CA ILE A 16 3.27 -11.94 -5.80
C ILE A 16 4.77 -11.91 -5.58
N ALA A 17 5.31 -10.75 -5.22
CA ALA A 17 6.69 -10.56 -4.79
C ALA A 17 6.72 -9.87 -3.42
N PRO A 18 7.55 -10.33 -2.46
CA PRO A 18 7.68 -9.65 -1.17
C PRO A 18 8.24 -8.24 -1.36
N LEU A 19 7.67 -7.26 -0.65
CA LEU A 19 8.26 -5.93 -0.53
C LEU A 19 9.07 -5.86 0.77
N PRO A 20 10.39 -5.57 0.70
CA PRO A 20 11.21 -5.43 1.89
C PRO A 20 10.85 -4.14 2.65
N GLY A 21 10.93 -4.17 3.97
CA GLY A 21 10.71 -3.00 4.81
C GLY A 21 10.38 -3.36 6.26
N ASP A 22 10.65 -2.44 7.16
CA ASP A 22 10.20 -2.52 8.55
C ASP A 22 8.78 -1.95 8.64
N ALA A 23 7.82 -2.85 8.86
CA ALA A 23 6.40 -2.57 8.82
C ALA A 23 5.69 -3.13 10.06
N SER A 24 6.34 -3.09 11.23
CA SER A 24 5.83 -3.76 12.44
C SER A 24 5.62 -5.26 12.13
N PHE A 25 4.48 -5.85 12.52
CA PHE A 25 4.12 -7.22 12.18
C PHE A 25 3.44 -7.35 10.80
N ARG A 26 3.15 -6.23 10.13
CA ARG A 26 2.56 -6.23 8.79
C ARG A 26 3.60 -6.68 7.78
N ARG A 27 3.14 -7.37 6.76
CA ARG A 27 3.97 -7.75 5.60
C ARG A 27 3.34 -7.18 4.36
N TYR A 28 4.18 -6.61 3.50
CA TYR A 28 3.76 -6.08 2.22
C TYR A 28 4.27 -6.95 1.10
N PHE A 29 3.43 -7.11 0.08
CA PHE A 29 3.79 -7.81 -1.14
C PHE A 29 3.32 -7.00 -2.33
N ARG A 30 4.17 -6.82 -3.33
CA ARG A 30 3.74 -6.31 -4.62
C ARG A 30 3.03 -7.43 -5.37
N VAL A 31 1.83 -7.14 -5.84
CA VAL A 31 1.03 -8.02 -6.67
C VAL A 31 1.01 -7.43 -8.07
N HIS A 32 1.39 -8.21 -9.07
CA HIS A 32 1.30 -7.80 -10.47
C HIS A 32 0.19 -8.59 -11.14
N ARG A 33 -0.62 -7.90 -11.94
CA ARG A 33 -1.69 -8.47 -12.77
C ARG A 33 -1.65 -7.79 -14.14
N GLY A 34 -1.11 -8.48 -15.15
CA GLY A 34 -0.77 -7.83 -16.42
C GLY A 34 0.24 -6.70 -16.22
N GLU A 35 -0.11 -5.51 -16.69
CA GLU A 35 0.69 -4.27 -16.52
C GLU A 35 0.38 -3.52 -15.21
N GLU A 36 -0.69 -3.88 -14.52
CA GLU A 36 -1.11 -3.23 -13.27
C GLU A 36 -0.35 -3.80 -12.07
N THR A 37 -0.07 -2.95 -11.09
CA THR A 37 0.51 -3.34 -9.81
C THR A 37 -0.29 -2.84 -8.63
N PHE A 38 -0.26 -3.64 -7.56
CA PHE A 38 -0.94 -3.40 -6.30
C PHE A 38 -0.01 -3.76 -5.14
N VAL A 39 -0.31 -3.28 -3.95
CA VAL A 39 0.32 -3.76 -2.72
C VAL A 39 -0.70 -4.56 -1.92
N LEU A 40 -0.40 -5.82 -1.65
CA LEU A 40 -1.08 -6.62 -0.64
C LEU A 40 -0.49 -6.30 0.73
N MET A 41 -1.31 -5.71 1.60
CA MET A 41 -1.07 -5.66 3.03
C MET A 41 -1.57 -6.95 3.67
N ASP A 42 -0.69 -7.63 4.40
CA ASP A 42 -1.01 -8.72 5.31
C ASP A 42 -0.74 -8.25 6.74
N ALA A 43 -1.81 -7.91 7.46
CA ALA A 43 -1.85 -7.48 8.84
C ALA A 43 -2.40 -8.63 9.70
N PRO A 44 -1.54 -9.50 10.27
CA PRO A 44 -1.99 -10.74 10.91
C PRO A 44 -3.00 -10.47 12.04
N PRO A 45 -4.20 -11.09 12.01
CA PRO A 45 -5.21 -10.90 13.05
C PRO A 45 -4.67 -11.20 14.44
N GLY A 46 -4.95 -10.31 15.40
CA GLY A 46 -4.49 -10.40 16.78
C GLY A 46 -3.10 -9.81 17.04
N LEU A 47 -2.32 -9.51 16.00
CA LEU A 47 -1.08 -8.71 16.12
C LEU A 47 -1.26 -7.29 15.58
N GLU A 48 -2.07 -7.14 14.53
CA GLU A 48 -2.34 -5.87 13.87
C GLU A 48 -3.85 -5.69 13.67
N ASP A 49 -4.33 -4.45 13.80
CA ASP A 49 -5.73 -4.09 13.61
C ASP A 49 -5.92 -3.44 12.23
N LEU A 50 -6.50 -4.22 11.30
CA LEU A 50 -6.79 -3.74 9.95
C LEU A 50 -7.96 -2.75 9.93
N ASP A 51 -8.97 -2.89 10.81
CA ASP A 51 -10.09 -1.95 10.87
C ASP A 51 -9.59 -0.55 11.25
N GLN A 52 -8.69 -0.44 12.23
CA GLN A 52 -8.08 0.85 12.59
C GLN A 52 -7.36 1.52 11.41
N PHE A 53 -6.64 0.75 10.60
CA PHE A 53 -6.00 1.26 9.39
C PHE A 53 -7.04 1.78 8.39
N LEU A 54 -8.07 0.98 8.10
CA LEU A 54 -9.13 1.35 7.14
C LEU A 54 -9.94 2.56 7.62
N ARG A 55 -10.25 2.64 8.92
CA ARG A 55 -10.96 3.80 9.49
C ARG A 55 -10.14 5.08 9.38
N THR A 56 -8.84 5.01 9.64
CA THR A 56 -7.92 6.15 9.51
C THR A 56 -7.79 6.58 8.05
N GLN A 57 -7.57 5.62 7.14
CA GLN A 57 -7.51 5.88 5.70
C GLN A 57 -8.80 6.56 5.20
N ARG A 58 -9.98 5.99 5.50
CA ARG A 58 -11.28 6.56 5.12
C ARG A 58 -11.53 7.94 5.71
N TRP A 59 -11.01 8.22 6.92
CA TRP A 59 -11.13 9.54 7.53
C TRP A 59 -10.26 10.58 6.83
N LEU A 60 -8.99 10.25 6.58
CA LEU A 60 -8.05 11.10 5.84
C LEU A 60 -8.57 11.40 4.43
N GLU A 61 -9.04 10.38 3.71
CA GLU A 61 -9.63 10.54 2.38
C GLU A 61 -10.85 11.50 2.41
N ARG A 62 -11.72 11.37 3.42
CA ARG A 62 -12.89 12.25 3.58
C ARG A 62 -12.55 13.70 3.83
N VAL A 63 -11.39 13.99 4.43
CA VAL A 63 -10.93 15.38 4.64
C VAL A 63 -10.07 15.90 3.48
N GLY A 64 -10.01 15.16 2.37
CA GLY A 64 -9.31 15.55 1.15
C GLY A 64 -7.81 15.27 1.16
N VAL A 65 -7.31 14.53 2.16
CA VAL A 65 -5.89 14.12 2.17
C VAL A 65 -5.72 12.93 1.23
N ARG A 66 -4.75 13.02 0.33
CA ARG A 66 -4.37 11.89 -0.51
C ARG A 66 -3.80 10.75 0.34
N VAL A 67 -4.45 9.60 0.25
CA VAL A 67 -4.06 8.36 0.91
C VAL A 67 -4.12 7.20 -0.09
N PRO A 68 -3.39 6.09 0.13
CA PRO A 68 -3.45 4.94 -0.78
C PRO A 68 -4.89 4.48 -0.96
N ARG A 69 -5.32 4.30 -2.21
CA ARG A 69 -6.64 3.73 -2.47
C ARG A 69 -6.70 2.30 -1.93
N VAL A 70 -7.81 1.95 -1.27
CA VAL A 70 -8.12 0.57 -0.88
C VAL A 70 -9.04 -0.03 -1.93
N PHE A 71 -8.57 -1.04 -2.67
CA PHE A 71 -9.35 -1.71 -3.71
C PHE A 71 -10.22 -2.83 -3.16
N PHE A 72 -9.69 -3.58 -2.19
CA PHE A 72 -10.37 -4.72 -1.60
C PHE A 72 -9.82 -4.96 -0.19
N ALA A 73 -10.67 -5.36 0.74
CA ALA A 73 -10.25 -5.68 2.10
C ALA A 73 -11.07 -6.83 2.67
N ASP A 74 -10.41 -7.64 3.49
CA ASP A 74 -10.99 -8.72 4.28
C ASP A 74 -10.47 -8.56 5.71
N GLU A 75 -11.23 -7.81 6.52
CA GLU A 75 -10.86 -7.42 7.88
C GLU A 75 -10.69 -8.64 8.79
N ALA A 76 -11.52 -9.67 8.61
CA ALA A 76 -11.43 -10.91 9.38
C ALA A 76 -10.15 -11.69 9.06
N ALA A 77 -9.71 -11.68 7.80
CA ALA A 77 -8.47 -12.30 7.38
C ALA A 77 -7.22 -11.42 7.62
N GLY A 78 -7.41 -10.13 7.94
CA GLY A 78 -6.32 -9.17 8.09
C GLY A 78 -5.64 -8.82 6.76
N LEU A 79 -6.37 -8.84 5.64
CA LEU A 79 -5.81 -8.63 4.30
C LEU A 79 -6.41 -7.40 3.63
N ALA A 80 -5.58 -6.58 2.99
CA ALA A 80 -6.01 -5.44 2.19
C ALA A 80 -5.21 -5.35 0.90
N LEU A 81 -5.88 -5.09 -0.22
CA LEU A 81 -5.27 -4.75 -1.49
C LEU A 81 -5.33 -3.24 -1.66
N ILE A 82 -4.16 -2.61 -1.69
CA ILE A 82 -4.01 -1.15 -1.74
C ILE A 82 -3.20 -0.73 -2.95
N GLU A 83 -3.25 0.56 -3.24
CA GLU A 83 -2.44 1.21 -4.28
C GLU A 83 -0.95 1.01 -4.10
N ASP A 84 -0.28 0.85 -5.25
CA ASP A 84 1.16 0.76 -5.37
C ASP A 84 1.72 2.06 -5.95
N PHE A 85 2.58 2.74 -5.19
CA PHE A 85 3.26 3.96 -5.63
C PHE A 85 4.56 3.70 -6.40
N GLY A 86 4.90 2.43 -6.63
CA GLY A 86 6.15 2.04 -7.28
C GLY A 86 7.34 2.08 -6.32
N ASP A 87 8.55 2.16 -6.89
CA ASP A 87 9.82 1.98 -6.16
C ASP A 87 10.57 3.28 -5.86
N ARG A 88 10.07 4.40 -6.39
CA ARG A 88 10.74 5.69 -6.27
C ARG A 88 10.18 6.43 -5.07
N SER A 89 10.98 6.55 -4.02
CA SER A 89 10.68 7.41 -2.87
C SER A 89 11.50 8.71 -2.93
N TRP A 90 10.97 9.79 -2.37
CA TRP A 90 11.74 11.02 -2.18
C TRP A 90 12.96 10.79 -1.29
N ALA A 91 12.88 9.90 -0.29
CA ALA A 91 14.01 9.53 0.54
C ALA A 91 15.15 8.89 -0.29
N ALA A 92 14.83 8.02 -1.23
CA ALA A 92 15.83 7.42 -2.13
C ALA A 92 16.44 8.48 -3.07
N ALA A 93 15.63 9.40 -3.61
CA ALA A 93 16.13 10.49 -4.44
C ALA A 93 17.06 11.43 -3.64
N LEU A 94 16.69 11.80 -2.42
CA LEU A 94 17.53 12.58 -1.51
C LEU A 94 18.87 11.89 -1.22
N ALA A 95 18.85 10.59 -0.93
CA ALA A 95 20.06 9.80 -0.68
C ALA A 95 20.99 9.73 -1.92
N GLN A 96 20.45 9.91 -3.12
CA GLN A 96 21.19 9.99 -4.38
C GLN A 96 21.71 11.41 -4.68
N GLY A 97 21.50 12.37 -3.79
CA GLY A 97 21.99 13.75 -3.94
C GLY A 97 21.11 14.66 -4.80
N HIS A 98 19.86 14.28 -5.04
CA HIS A 98 18.90 15.17 -5.69
C HIS A 98 18.58 16.37 -4.78
N ASP A 99 18.29 17.51 -5.42
CA ASP A 99 17.91 18.74 -4.71
C ASP A 99 16.64 18.51 -3.86
N PRO A 100 16.68 18.77 -2.53
CA PRO A 100 15.53 18.61 -1.67
C PRO A 100 14.33 19.48 -2.04
N GLU A 101 14.56 20.70 -2.54
CA GLU A 101 13.49 21.68 -2.74
C GLU A 101 12.41 21.21 -3.74
N PRO A 102 12.74 20.76 -4.96
CA PRO A 102 11.74 20.19 -5.87
C PRO A 102 11.12 18.89 -5.35
N LEU A 103 11.83 18.10 -4.54
CA LEU A 103 11.29 16.86 -3.97
C LEU A 103 10.24 17.14 -2.90
N PHE A 104 10.45 18.15 -2.04
CA PHE A 104 9.46 18.56 -1.06
C PHE A 104 8.23 19.19 -1.72
N ALA A 105 8.42 19.99 -2.77
CA ALA A 105 7.31 20.57 -3.54
C ALA A 105 6.44 19.48 -4.18
N ASP A 106 7.06 18.46 -4.78
CA ASP A 106 6.37 17.30 -5.34
C ASP A 106 5.65 16.48 -4.25
N ALA A 107 6.31 16.21 -3.10
CA ALA A 107 5.70 15.54 -1.97
C ALA A 107 4.46 16.26 -1.43
N TRP A 108 4.51 17.58 -1.37
CA TRP A 108 3.36 18.39 -0.97
C TRP A 108 2.22 18.30 -2.00
N ALA A 109 2.53 18.41 -3.29
CA ALA A 109 1.54 18.30 -4.37
C ALA A 109 0.85 16.93 -4.41
N GLN A 110 1.51 15.87 -3.92
CA GLN A 110 0.90 14.55 -3.80
C GLN A 110 -0.06 14.41 -2.60
N LEU A 111 -0.16 15.38 -1.69
CA LEU A 111 -1.04 15.29 -0.52
C LEU A 111 -2.42 15.96 -0.71
N VAL A 112 -2.58 16.84 -1.71
CA VAL A 112 -3.73 17.75 -1.90
C VAL A 112 -4.32 17.71 -3.30
#